data_AF-A0A4U1KY66-F1
#
_entry.id   AF-A0A4U1KY66-F1
#
_cell.length_a   1.000
_cell.length_b   1.000
_cell.length_c   1.000
_cell.angle_alpha   90.00
_cell.angle_beta   90.00
_cell.angle_gamma   90.00
#
_symmetry.space_group_name_H-M   'P 1'
#
loop_
_entity.id
_entity.type
_entity.pdbx_description
1 polymer ?
#
loop_
_entity_poly.entity_id
_entity_poly.type
_entity_poly.pdbx_seq_one_letter_code
_entity_poly.pdbx_strand_id
1 'polypeptide(L)'
;MTKPANLKAGQVIDRFGSNGGRFASPVDNGEILPFNTRGLPYPEGHQVYHQYEVVKDITKENILKAFNEASIEMQDAIRSKLSDFNLSIEDLAEVKQGQIAKVFGQGGGTQIQFKSSIDFYEKLGFLKEVIK
;
A
#
# COMPACT_ATOMS: atom_id res chain seq x y z
N MET A 1 -4.01 -0.25 -18.47
CA MET A 1 -3.64 -1.57 -17.91
C MET A 1 -2.74 -1.36 -16.70
N THR A 2 -2.84 -2.20 -15.68
CA THR A 2 -1.94 -2.18 -14.51
C THR A 2 -0.77 -3.14 -14.74
N LYS A 3 0.35 -2.87 -14.07
CA LYS A 3 1.57 -3.69 -14.09
C LYS A 3 1.99 -4.07 -12.67
N PRO A 4 2.84 -5.07 -12.44
CA PRO A 4 3.46 -5.29 -11.14
C PRO A 4 4.18 -4.02 -10.65
N ALA A 5 4.02 -3.65 -9.38
CA ALA A 5 4.68 -2.49 -8.80
C ALA A 5 6.16 -2.77 -8.45
N ASN A 6 6.48 -4.02 -8.12
CA ASN A 6 7.84 -4.48 -7.76
C ASN A 6 8.50 -3.61 -6.69
N LEU A 7 7.81 -3.36 -5.58
CA LEU A 7 8.31 -2.49 -4.50
C LEU A 7 9.58 -3.05 -3.86
N LYS A 8 10.60 -2.20 -3.79
CA LYS A 8 11.96 -2.48 -3.29
C LYS A 8 12.26 -1.67 -2.04
N ALA A 9 13.11 -2.23 -1.18
CA ALA A 9 13.60 -1.53 -0.01
C ALA A 9 14.20 -0.15 -0.38
N GLY A 10 13.93 0.87 0.43
CA GLY A 10 14.32 2.27 0.23
C GLY A 10 13.37 3.08 -0.66
N GLN A 11 12.38 2.46 -1.32
CA GLN A 11 11.36 3.22 -2.04
C GLN A 11 10.39 3.89 -1.05
N VAL A 12 9.84 5.03 -1.46
CA VAL A 12 8.89 5.80 -0.66
C VAL A 12 7.53 5.85 -1.36
N ILE A 13 6.47 5.70 -0.58
CA ILE A 13 5.08 5.84 -1.03
C ILE A 13 4.33 6.76 -0.08
N ASP A 14 3.27 7.38 -0.57
CA ASP A 14 2.38 8.17 0.27
C ASP A 14 0.91 7.78 0.07
N ARG A 15 0.06 8.20 1.00
CA ARG A 15 -1.40 8.15 0.80
C ARG A 15 -2.10 9.26 1.55
N PHE A 16 -3.28 9.57 1.07
CA PHE A 16 -4.29 10.30 1.82
C PHE A 16 -5.33 9.30 2.36
N GLY A 17 -5.56 9.31 3.68
CA GLY A 17 -6.50 8.48 4.43
C GLY A 17 -5.84 7.45 5.37
N SER A 18 -6.65 6.75 6.18
CA SER A 18 -6.17 5.79 7.21
C SER A 18 -5.45 4.55 6.66
N ASN A 19 -4.44 4.00 7.33
CA ASN A 19 -3.73 2.78 6.88
C ASN A 19 -4.60 1.50 6.69
N GLY A 20 -5.90 1.53 7.01
CA GLY A 20 -6.86 0.50 6.61
C GLY A 20 -7.16 0.46 5.10
N GLY A 21 -6.81 1.52 4.35
CA GLY A 21 -6.90 1.52 2.89
C GLY A 21 -5.79 0.71 2.21
N ARG A 22 -5.96 0.40 0.92
CA ARG A 22 -5.01 -0.40 0.11
C ARG A 22 -4.38 0.35 -1.07
N PHE A 23 -4.65 1.65 -1.18
CA PHE A 23 -4.13 2.50 -2.25
C PHE A 23 -3.15 3.52 -1.70
N ALA A 24 -2.07 3.71 -2.44
CA ALA A 24 -1.00 4.67 -2.21
C ALA A 24 -0.54 5.25 -3.56
N SER A 25 0.35 6.24 -3.53
CA SER A 25 1.05 6.76 -4.70
C SER A 25 2.56 6.66 -4.50
N PRO A 26 3.35 6.51 -5.58
CA PRO A 26 4.80 6.57 -5.48
C PRO A 26 5.25 7.99 -5.10
N VAL A 27 6.32 8.07 -4.32
CA VAL A 27 7.07 9.31 -4.07
C VAL A 27 8.44 9.13 -4.73
N ASP A 28 8.50 9.46 -6.02
CA ASP A 28 9.70 9.28 -6.84
C ASP A 28 10.61 10.49 -6.67
N ASN A 29 11.88 10.28 -6.32
CA ASN A 29 12.87 11.34 -6.06
C ASN A 29 12.42 12.39 -5.03
N GLY A 30 11.55 12.01 -4.08
CA GLY A 30 11.00 12.93 -3.07
C GLY A 30 9.82 13.77 -3.56
N GLU A 31 9.38 13.61 -4.81
CA GLU A 31 8.26 14.36 -5.35
C GLU A 31 6.93 13.66 -5.04
N ILE A 32 6.05 14.38 -4.34
CA ILE A 32 4.70 13.96 -4.02
C ILE A 32 3.78 14.27 -5.19
N LEU A 33 2.99 13.29 -5.66
CA LEU A 33 2.02 13.53 -6.72
C LEU A 33 0.98 14.59 -6.31
N PRO A 34 0.63 15.55 -7.19
CA PRO A 34 -0.36 16.58 -6.89
C PRO A 34 -1.71 15.97 -6.50
N PHE A 35 -2.39 16.56 -5.52
CA PHE A 35 -3.63 16.01 -4.95
C PHE A 35 -4.71 15.75 -6.02
N ASN A 36 -4.90 16.68 -6.96
CA ASN A 36 -5.86 16.59 -8.06
C ASN A 36 -5.52 15.53 -9.13
N THR A 37 -4.42 14.80 -8.99
CA THR A 37 -4.10 13.67 -9.87
C THR A 37 -4.56 12.33 -9.29
N ARG A 38 -5.10 12.34 -8.06
CA ARG A 38 -5.34 11.14 -7.24
C ARG A 38 -6.74 10.56 -7.31
N GLY A 39 -7.67 11.21 -8.02
CA GLY A 39 -9.03 10.67 -8.22
C GLY A 39 -9.83 10.53 -6.92
N LEU A 40 -9.56 11.37 -5.91
CA LEU A 40 -10.25 11.33 -4.61
C LEU A 40 -11.59 12.08 -4.65
N PRO A 41 -12.59 11.70 -3.84
CA PRO A 41 -13.89 12.39 -3.82
C PRO A 41 -13.90 13.67 -2.97
N TYR A 42 -12.94 13.81 -2.06
CA TYR A 42 -12.86 14.91 -1.09
C TYR A 42 -11.79 15.93 -1.47
N PRO A 43 -11.92 17.20 -1.04
CA PRO A 43 -10.88 18.21 -1.24
C PRO A 43 -9.60 17.90 -0.44
N GLU A 44 -8.51 18.55 -0.83
CA GLU A 44 -7.22 18.47 -0.13
C GLU A 44 -7.37 18.94 1.33
N GLY A 45 -6.67 18.26 2.25
CA GLY A 45 -6.76 18.52 3.69
C GLY A 45 -7.92 17.80 4.41
N HIS A 46 -8.86 17.18 3.69
CA HIS A 46 -9.93 16.40 4.32
C HIS A 46 -9.47 15.02 4.83
N GLN A 47 -8.44 14.46 4.20
CA GLN A 47 -7.87 13.17 4.56
C GLN A 47 -6.48 13.35 5.16
N VAL A 48 -6.17 12.57 6.20
CA VAL A 48 -4.84 12.57 6.84
C VAL A 48 -3.79 12.11 5.83
N TYR A 49 -2.66 12.81 5.80
CA TYR A 49 -1.52 12.45 4.96
C TYR A 49 -0.64 11.44 5.68
N HIS A 50 -0.11 10.46 4.95
CA HIS A 50 0.86 9.51 5.46
C HIS A 50 1.94 9.26 4.42
N GLN A 51 3.18 9.11 4.86
CA GLN A 51 4.28 8.66 4.02
C GLN A 51 4.94 7.44 4.64
N TYR A 52 5.29 6.47 3.80
CA TYR A 52 5.90 5.20 4.20
C TYR A 52 7.17 4.94 3.40
N GLU A 53 8.19 4.44 4.09
CA GLU A 53 9.35 3.82 3.48
C GLU A 53 9.13 2.31 3.36
N VAL A 54 9.44 1.75 2.20
CA VAL A 54 9.53 0.30 1.99
C VAL A 54 10.82 -0.18 2.66
N VAL A 55 10.70 -0.97 3.72
CA VAL A 55 11.85 -1.44 4.52
C VAL A 55 12.42 -2.74 3.96
N LYS A 56 11.58 -3.54 3.30
CA LYS A 56 11.93 -4.84 2.72
C LYS A 56 11.26 -4.97 1.36
N ASP A 57 11.94 -5.59 0.40
CA ASP A 57 11.34 -5.93 -0.89
C ASP A 57 10.03 -6.70 -0.69
N ILE A 58 8.97 -6.27 -1.36
CA ILE A 58 7.68 -6.97 -1.30
C ILE A 58 7.69 -8.10 -2.33
N THR A 59 8.13 -9.27 -1.88
CA THR A 59 8.18 -10.50 -2.66
C THR A 59 7.43 -11.61 -1.93
N LYS A 60 7.01 -12.65 -2.68
CA LYS A 60 6.36 -13.83 -2.10
C LYS A 60 7.21 -14.46 -0.98
N GLU A 61 8.51 -14.60 -1.22
CA GLU A 61 9.46 -15.17 -0.26
C GLU A 61 9.52 -14.35 1.03
N ASN A 62 9.73 -13.02 0.91
CA ASN A 62 9.83 -12.17 2.09
C ASN A 62 8.51 -12.14 2.86
N ILE A 63 7.37 -12.06 2.16
CA ILE A 63 6.03 -12.07 2.78
C ILE A 63 5.82 -13.34 3.61
N LEU A 64 6.11 -14.50 3.03
CA LEU A 64 5.98 -15.78 3.72
C LEU A 64 6.92 -15.88 4.92
N LYS A 65 8.17 -15.42 4.76
CA LYS A 65 9.14 -15.39 5.85
C LYS A 65 8.66 -14.52 7.02
N ALA A 66 8.28 -13.27 6.75
CA ALA A 66 7.80 -12.34 7.77
C ALA A 66 6.51 -12.85 8.46
N PHE A 67 5.61 -13.47 7.71
CA PHE A 67 4.41 -14.08 8.25
C PHE A 67 4.74 -15.24 9.20
N ASN A 68 5.65 -16.14 8.81
CA ASN A 68 6.04 -17.28 9.63
C ASN A 68 6.82 -16.89 10.89
N GLU A 69 7.55 -15.76 10.85
CA GLU A 69 8.27 -15.19 11.99
C GLU A 69 7.37 -14.38 12.94
N ALA A 70 6.15 -14.02 12.52
CA ALA A 70 5.20 -13.29 13.35
C ALA A 70 4.60 -14.16 14.47
N SER A 71 4.08 -13.54 15.52
CA SER A 71 3.38 -14.26 16.59
C SER A 71 2.16 -15.02 16.06
N ILE A 72 1.79 -16.12 16.71
CA ILE A 72 0.62 -16.93 16.34
C ILE A 72 -0.65 -16.07 16.31
N GLU A 73 -0.84 -15.19 17.30
CA GLU A 73 -1.96 -14.25 17.35
C GLU A 73 -2.00 -13.33 16.11
N MET A 74 -0.85 -12.81 15.69
CA MET A 74 -0.77 -11.98 14.49
C MET A 74 -1.04 -12.79 13.22
N GLN A 75 -0.51 -14.01 13.14
CA GLN A 75 -0.78 -14.92 12.02
C GLN A 75 -2.27 -15.20 11.87
N ASP A 76 -2.96 -15.50 12.97
CA ASP A 76 -4.39 -15.77 13.00
C ASP A 76 -5.22 -14.53 12.62
N ALA A 77 -4.86 -13.35 13.15
CA ALA A 77 -5.52 -12.10 12.81
C ALA A 77 -5.40 -11.74 11.32
N ILE A 78 -4.21 -11.94 10.73
CA ILE A 78 -3.97 -11.71 9.30
C ILE A 78 -4.74 -12.72 8.46
N ARG A 79 -4.69 -14.03 8.80
CA ARG A 79 -5.42 -15.09 8.08
C ARG A 79 -6.92 -14.86 8.09
N SER A 80 -7.49 -14.56 9.25
CA SER A 80 -8.92 -14.29 9.39
C SER A 80 -9.36 -13.16 8.46
N LYS A 81 -8.67 -12.01 8.50
CA LYS A 81 -9.03 -10.87 7.64
C LYS A 81 -8.80 -11.13 6.15
N LEU A 82 -7.79 -11.91 5.76
CA LEU A 82 -7.59 -12.25 4.35
C LEU A 82 -8.66 -13.23 3.84
N SER A 83 -9.13 -14.13 4.71
CA SER A 83 -10.21 -15.07 4.37
C SER A 83 -11.52 -14.36 4.04
N ASP A 84 -11.82 -13.22 4.68
CA ASP A 84 -12.98 -12.38 4.38
C ASP A 84 -13.01 -11.90 2.92
N PHE A 85 -11.85 -11.84 2.27
CA PHE A 85 -11.69 -11.43 0.87
C PHE A 85 -11.24 -12.58 -0.05
N ASN A 86 -11.27 -13.82 0.43
CA ASN A 86 -10.78 -15.00 -0.28
C ASN A 86 -9.33 -14.85 -0.79
N LEU A 87 -8.47 -14.29 0.07
CA LEU A 87 -7.05 -14.06 -0.20
C LEU A 87 -6.18 -15.02 0.63
N SER A 88 -5.05 -15.40 0.04
CA SER A 88 -3.95 -16.10 0.69
C SER A 88 -2.88 -15.12 1.19
N ILE A 89 -1.92 -15.62 2.00
CA ILE A 89 -0.79 -14.80 2.45
C ILE A 89 0.07 -14.38 1.25
N GLU A 90 0.26 -15.28 0.31
CA GLU A 90 1.03 -15.10 -0.92
C GLU A 90 0.49 -13.97 -1.79
N ASP A 91 -0.83 -13.75 -1.79
CA ASP A 91 -1.49 -12.69 -2.55
C ASP A 91 -1.02 -11.30 -2.13
N LEU A 92 -0.51 -11.12 -0.90
CA LEU A 92 0.06 -9.86 -0.44
C LEU A 92 1.28 -9.43 -1.28
N ALA A 93 1.97 -10.35 -1.94
CA ALA A 93 3.07 -10.02 -2.84
C ALA A 93 2.60 -9.43 -4.18
N GLU A 94 1.32 -9.53 -4.53
CA GLU A 94 0.78 -9.11 -5.83
C GLU A 94 0.43 -7.61 -5.89
N VAL A 95 1.37 -6.75 -5.51
CA VAL A 95 1.18 -5.30 -5.58
C VAL A 95 1.20 -4.84 -7.05
N LYS A 96 0.20 -4.05 -7.44
CA LYS A 96 0.05 -3.51 -8.80
C LYS A 96 0.24 -2.01 -8.82
N GLN A 97 0.70 -1.48 -9.94
CA GLN A 97 0.80 -0.05 -10.21
C GLN A 97 0.11 0.26 -11.54
N GLY A 98 -0.52 1.43 -11.63
CA GLY A 98 -1.15 1.90 -12.86
C GLY A 98 -1.61 3.33 -12.77
N GLN A 99 -2.12 3.84 -13.89
CA GLN A 99 -2.67 5.18 -13.96
C GLN A 99 -4.07 5.23 -13.31
N ILE A 100 -4.32 6.30 -12.56
CA ILE A 100 -5.61 6.62 -11.97
C ILE A 100 -6.51 7.17 -13.07
N ALA A 101 -7.65 6.52 -13.30
CA ALA A 101 -8.66 7.02 -14.23
C ALA A 101 -9.20 8.39 -13.77
N LYS A 102 -9.68 9.22 -14.70
CA LYS A 102 -10.36 10.47 -14.32
C LYS A 102 -11.70 10.14 -13.66
N VAL A 103 -11.82 10.46 -12.37
CA VAL A 103 -13.02 10.28 -11.54
C VAL A 103 -13.17 11.50 -10.62
N PHE A 104 -14.40 11.88 -10.30
CA PHE A 104 -14.68 13.11 -9.53
C PHE A 104 -14.06 14.38 -10.13
N GLY A 105 -13.92 14.44 -11.46
CA GLY A 105 -13.30 15.57 -12.17
C GLY A 105 -11.77 15.63 -12.10
N GLN A 106 -11.13 14.67 -11.42
CA GLN A 106 -9.69 14.65 -11.15
C GLN A 106 -9.07 13.26 -11.42
N GLY A 107 -7.74 13.16 -11.48
CA GLY A 107 -7.07 11.89 -11.82
C GLY A 107 -5.89 12.05 -12.79
N GLY A 108 -5.42 10.94 -13.35
CA GLY A 108 -4.31 10.90 -14.31
C GLY A 108 -2.94 10.65 -13.68
N GLY A 109 -2.84 10.68 -12.34
CA GLY A 109 -1.63 10.31 -11.60
C GLY A 109 -1.39 8.81 -11.56
N THR A 110 -0.31 8.40 -10.90
CA THR A 110 0.02 6.99 -10.70
C THR A 110 -0.46 6.53 -9.32
N GLN A 111 -1.08 5.35 -9.27
CA GLN A 111 -1.43 4.67 -8.02
C GLN A 111 -0.71 3.33 -7.91
N ILE A 112 -0.46 2.95 -6.67
CA ILE A 112 -0.04 1.63 -6.23
C ILE A 112 -1.22 1.02 -5.46
N GLN A 113 -1.61 -0.19 -5.87
CA GLN A 113 -2.67 -0.96 -5.25
C GLN A 113 -2.06 -2.19 -4.60
N PHE A 114 -2.14 -2.22 -3.27
CA PHE A 114 -1.84 -3.38 -2.46
C PHE A 114 -3.03 -4.35 -2.50
N LYS A 115 -2.75 -5.64 -2.24
CA LYS A 115 -3.83 -6.65 -2.23
C LYS A 115 -4.76 -6.48 -1.03
N SER A 116 -4.21 -6.02 0.09
CA SER A 116 -4.91 -5.77 1.35
C SER A 116 -4.48 -4.43 1.95
N SER A 117 -4.95 -4.10 3.15
CA SER A 117 -4.68 -2.84 3.86
C SER A 117 -3.19 -2.61 4.12
N ILE A 118 -2.75 -1.35 4.03
CA ILE A 118 -1.38 -0.90 4.36
C ILE A 118 -0.95 -1.35 5.77
N ASP A 119 -1.87 -1.33 6.74
CA ASP A 119 -1.67 -1.81 8.12
C ASP A 119 -1.03 -3.21 8.21
N PHE A 120 -1.32 -4.13 7.27
CA PHE A 120 -0.70 -5.45 7.29
C PHE A 120 0.76 -5.41 6.89
N TYR A 121 1.10 -4.59 5.91
CA TYR A 121 2.48 -4.42 5.46
C TYR A 121 3.30 -3.68 6.53
N GLU A 122 2.68 -2.79 7.30
CA GLU A 122 3.32 -2.20 8.49
C GLU A 122 3.57 -3.25 9.58
N LYS A 123 2.54 -4.04 9.95
CA LYS A 123 2.65 -5.09 10.99
C LYS A 123 3.67 -6.17 10.64
N LEU A 124 3.77 -6.54 9.37
CA LEU A 124 4.77 -7.49 8.87
C LEU A 124 6.16 -6.85 8.63
N GLY A 125 6.30 -5.54 8.86
CA GLY A 125 7.57 -4.82 8.78
C GLY A 125 8.08 -4.59 7.36
N PHE A 126 7.20 -4.51 6.37
CA PHE A 126 7.50 -4.11 4.99
C PHE A 126 7.40 -2.62 4.78
N LEU A 127 6.50 -1.96 5.50
CA LEU A 127 6.32 -0.51 5.46
C LEU A 127 6.61 0.08 6.83
N LYS A 128 7.27 1.22 6.84
CA LYS A 128 7.49 2.03 8.03
C LYS A 128 6.96 3.42 7.76
N GLU A 129 6.00 3.87 8.56
CA GLU A 129 5.53 5.26 8.52
C GLU A 129 6.68 6.20 8.89
N VAL A 130 6.94 7.18 8.03
CA VAL A 130 8.02 8.18 8.19
C VAL A 130 7.47 9.60 8.35
N ILE A 131 6.25 9.87 7.89
CA ILE A 131 5.54 11.16 8.06
C ILE A 131 4.05 10.89 8.27
N LYS A 132 3.42 11.70 9.14
CA LYS A 132 2.00 11.71 9.46
C LYS A 132 1.47 13.14 9.55
#